data_AF-A0AAD6D3J3-F1
#
_entry.id   AF-A0AAD6D3J3-F1
#
_cell.length_a   1.000
_cell.length_b   1.000
_cell.length_c   1.000
_cell.angle_alpha   90.00
_cell.angle_beta   90.00
_cell.angle_gamma   90.00
#
_symmetry.space_group_name_H-M   'P 1'
#
loop_
_entity.id
_entity.type
_entity.pdbx_description
1 polymer ?
#
loop_
_entity_poly.entity_id
_entity_poly.type
_entity_poly.pdbx_seq_one_letter_code
_entity_poly.pdbx_strand_id
1 'polypeptide(L)'
;MRIPNPTCLLQLSLYLAVVVPTSAALVGRASNDNTSREYLSKIVTQVLDSMEAHNPRSLPLATVYKATENSHAASLAMMTSWRTIVKVEQPSLLALDTKQGSAYFISDISEGNLKTKGILRGRVKVVDEHITELELFINRSRGDDGYAFSAEELAENYKVLMSPPKNRKKASRAKLEAIGAAAWDSSNDLSVAVGDNCQFTEVGWSIIDTGTYGNESTSSLSCSWGSTRPTDPKARTRLVIDEELGFIVTNGLCQGKVYPYYGDISTFIPDSMSSNQDAQEVWFDEVKKQANLTLVSPTEATGENLEVLQFYNDELQALQFNVFLTGPNMTSSWV
;
A
#
# COMPACT_ATOMS: atom_id res chain seq x y z
N MET A 1 -30.72 8.08 32.16
CA MET A 1 -31.24 6.94 31.37
C MET A 1 -32.72 6.78 31.71
N ARG A 2 -33.60 7.31 30.86
CA ARG A 2 -35.07 7.32 31.04
C ARG A 2 -35.66 6.68 29.79
N ILE A 3 -36.44 5.62 29.99
CA ILE A 3 -37.18 4.90 28.95
C ILE A 3 -38.56 5.58 28.79
N PRO A 4 -39.05 5.85 27.57
CA PRO A 4 -40.47 6.11 27.34
C PRO A 4 -41.21 4.89 26.77
N ASN A 5 -42.43 4.71 27.26
CA ASN A 5 -43.43 3.72 26.87
C ASN A 5 -43.93 3.87 25.43
N PRO A 6 -44.41 2.78 24.79
CA PRO A 6 -45.11 2.81 23.52
C PRO A 6 -46.64 2.88 23.74
N THR A 7 -47.29 3.89 23.17
CA THR A 7 -48.73 3.86 22.89
C THR A 7 -48.91 4.35 21.46
N CYS A 8 -49.20 3.43 20.54
CA CYS A 8 -49.48 3.74 19.15
C CYS A 8 -50.92 3.30 18.84
N LEU A 9 -51.80 4.29 18.69
CA LEU A 9 -53.18 4.15 18.25
C LEU A 9 -53.22 4.06 16.73
N LEU A 10 -53.91 3.03 16.22
CA LEU A 10 -54.31 2.90 14.82
C LEU A 10 -55.18 4.10 14.41
N GLN A 11 -54.80 4.78 13.34
CA GLN A 11 -55.73 5.55 12.50
C GLN A 11 -55.59 5.08 11.04
N LEU A 12 -56.66 4.45 10.55
CA LEU A 12 -56.89 4.22 9.13
C LEU A 12 -57.38 5.53 8.51
N SER A 13 -56.59 6.12 7.61
CA SER A 13 -57.02 7.22 6.74
C SER A 13 -57.03 6.75 5.28
N LEU A 14 -58.23 6.82 4.69
CA LEU A 14 -58.56 6.47 3.32
C LEU A 14 -58.08 7.61 2.40
N TYR A 15 -57.09 7.35 1.54
CA TYR A 15 -56.64 8.33 0.54
C TYR A 15 -57.13 7.96 -0.86
N LEU A 16 -57.86 8.90 -1.47
CA LEU A 16 -58.25 8.92 -2.88
C LEU A 16 -56.98 9.09 -3.74
N ALA A 17 -56.69 8.14 -4.63
CA ALA A 17 -55.60 8.25 -5.59
C ALA A 17 -56.06 9.06 -6.81
N VAL A 18 -55.51 10.26 -6.98
CA VAL A 18 -55.54 11.01 -8.24
C VAL A 18 -54.32 10.60 -9.04
N VAL A 19 -54.53 9.97 -10.20
CA VAL A 19 -53.45 9.57 -11.11
C VAL A 19 -53.03 10.80 -11.91
N VAL A 20 -51.87 11.37 -11.57
CA VAL A 20 -51.19 12.40 -12.38
C VAL A 20 -50.15 11.67 -13.24
N PRO A 21 -50.09 11.92 -14.56
CA PRO A 21 -49.06 11.32 -15.40
C PRO A 21 -47.69 11.91 -15.06
N THR A 22 -46.84 11.10 -14.43
CA THR A 22 -45.43 11.42 -14.20
C THR A 22 -44.65 11.23 -15.49
N SER A 23 -44.33 12.34 -16.16
CA SER A 23 -43.26 12.37 -17.15
C SER A 23 -41.98 11.86 -16.50
N ALA A 24 -41.48 10.71 -16.96
CA ALA A 24 -40.19 10.18 -16.58
C ALA A 24 -39.10 11.14 -17.09
N ALA A 25 -38.72 12.11 -16.26
CA ALA A 25 -37.49 12.84 -16.46
C ALA A 25 -36.35 11.82 -16.36
N LEU A 26 -35.62 11.64 -17.47
CA LEU A 26 -34.30 11.04 -17.48
C LEU A 26 -33.40 11.92 -16.59
N VAL A 27 -33.39 11.62 -15.30
CA VAL A 27 -32.37 12.13 -14.38
C VAL A 27 -31.07 11.49 -14.85
N GLY A 28 -30.32 12.24 -15.66
CA GLY A 28 -28.90 11.98 -15.85
C GLY A 28 -28.30 11.89 -14.47
N ARG A 29 -27.86 10.69 -14.11
CA ARG A 29 -27.17 10.43 -12.84
C ARG A 29 -25.95 11.34 -12.85
N ALA A 30 -26.01 12.45 -12.13
CA ALA A 30 -24.85 13.30 -11.90
C ALA A 30 -23.73 12.35 -11.43
N SER A 31 -22.57 12.43 -12.07
CA SER A 31 -21.38 11.79 -11.49
C SER A 31 -21.32 12.23 -10.04
N ASN A 32 -21.18 11.29 -9.11
CA ASN A 32 -20.84 11.65 -7.74
C ASN A 32 -19.45 12.30 -7.80
N ASP A 33 -19.40 13.62 -7.98
CA ASP A 33 -18.18 14.43 -8.00
C ASP A 33 -17.34 14.17 -6.73
N ASN A 34 -18.02 13.73 -5.66
CA ASN A 34 -17.53 13.33 -4.34
C ASN A 34 -16.65 12.06 -4.34
N THR A 35 -16.41 11.44 -5.49
CA THR A 35 -15.46 10.31 -5.66
C THR A 35 -14.63 10.44 -6.94
N SER A 36 -14.66 11.62 -7.58
CA SER A 36 -13.85 11.90 -8.78
C SER A 36 -12.34 11.77 -8.47
N ARG A 37 -11.53 11.58 -9.52
CA ARG A 37 -10.07 11.53 -9.35
C ARG A 37 -9.54 12.84 -8.77
N GLU A 38 -10.08 13.96 -9.24
CA GLU A 38 -9.75 15.31 -8.77
C GLU A 38 -10.10 15.47 -7.29
N TYR A 39 -11.26 14.97 -6.86
CA TYR A 39 -11.66 15.00 -5.46
C TYR A 39 -10.74 14.14 -4.59
N LEU A 40 -10.49 12.87 -4.96
CA LEU A 40 -9.62 11.98 -4.19
C LEU A 40 -8.17 12.51 -4.12
N SER A 41 -7.67 13.10 -5.22
CA SER A 41 -6.37 13.77 -5.23
C SER A 41 -6.32 14.93 -4.24
N LYS A 42 -7.36 15.77 -4.18
CA LYS A 42 -7.44 16.87 -3.20
C LYS A 42 -7.46 16.35 -1.76
N ILE A 43 -8.16 15.24 -1.49
CA ILE A 43 -8.16 14.63 -0.17
C ILE A 43 -6.76 14.16 0.23
N VAL A 44 -6.03 13.50 -0.68
CA VAL A 44 -4.62 13.11 -0.42
C VAL A 44 -3.76 14.34 -0.14
N THR A 45 -3.86 15.39 -0.97
CA THR A 45 -3.14 16.66 -0.72
C THR A 45 -3.50 17.25 0.64
N GLN A 46 -4.77 17.27 1.04
CA GLN A 46 -5.19 17.76 2.37
C GLN A 46 -4.58 16.93 3.51
N VAL A 47 -4.50 15.60 3.35
CA VAL A 47 -3.82 14.72 4.33
C VAL A 47 -2.36 15.12 4.48
N LEU A 48 -1.63 15.23 3.37
CA LEU A 48 -0.21 15.60 3.37
C LEU A 48 0.02 17.02 3.94
N ASP A 49 -0.74 18.00 3.46
CA ASP A 49 -0.67 19.39 3.94
C ASP A 49 -0.98 19.48 5.45
N SER A 50 -1.93 18.67 5.95
CA SER A 50 -2.23 18.65 7.38
C SER A 50 -1.08 18.11 8.22
N MET A 51 -0.27 17.18 7.69
CA MET A 51 0.92 16.66 8.36
C MET A 51 2.01 17.72 8.41
N GLU A 52 2.33 18.38 7.29
CA GLU A 52 3.32 19.46 7.27
C GLU A 52 2.91 20.65 8.15
N ALA A 53 1.60 20.93 8.23
CA ALA A 53 1.05 21.97 9.11
C ALA A 53 0.86 21.52 10.58
N HIS A 54 1.20 20.28 10.94
CA HIS A 54 0.97 19.68 12.27
C HIS A 54 -0.47 19.82 12.78
N ASN A 55 -1.45 19.83 11.87
CA ASN A 55 -2.85 20.12 12.20
C ASN A 55 -3.79 19.02 11.67
N PRO A 56 -3.92 17.88 12.35
CA PRO A 56 -4.82 16.81 11.92
C PRO A 56 -6.30 17.19 11.98
N ARG A 57 -6.65 18.30 12.66
CA ARG A 57 -8.05 18.78 12.78
C ARG A 57 -8.54 19.49 11.52
N SER A 58 -7.67 19.82 10.58
CA SER A 58 -8.09 20.37 9.29
C SER A 58 -8.74 19.33 8.37
N LEU A 59 -8.58 18.04 8.68
CA LEU A 59 -9.07 16.96 7.84
C LEU A 59 -10.58 16.74 7.99
N PRO A 60 -11.29 16.42 6.89
CA PRO A 60 -12.69 16.06 6.92
C PRO A 60 -12.86 14.62 7.44
N LEU A 61 -12.58 14.36 8.71
CA LEU A 61 -12.71 13.03 9.30
C LEU A 61 -14.18 12.70 9.57
N ALA A 62 -14.57 11.45 9.35
CA ALA A 62 -15.86 10.96 9.81
C ALA A 62 -15.93 11.01 11.35
N THR A 63 -17.13 11.09 11.91
CA THR A 63 -17.33 11.11 13.39
C THR A 63 -16.63 9.94 14.07
N VAL A 64 -16.60 8.77 13.40
CA VAL A 64 -15.82 7.61 13.78
C VAL A 64 -14.99 7.19 12.57
N TYR A 65 -13.68 7.16 12.72
CA TYR A 65 -12.74 6.73 11.69
C TYR A 65 -11.78 5.69 12.26
N LYS A 66 -11.14 4.90 11.39
CA LYS A 66 -10.04 4.00 11.73
C LYS A 66 -8.73 4.58 11.21
N ALA A 67 -7.67 4.54 12.01
CA ALA A 67 -6.37 4.94 11.51
C ALA A 67 -5.22 4.14 12.12
N THR A 68 -4.19 3.89 11.31
CA THR A 68 -2.93 3.26 11.75
C THR A 68 -1.73 4.01 11.19
N GLU A 69 -0.66 4.07 11.97
CA GLU A 69 0.69 4.45 11.53
C GLU A 69 1.61 3.27 11.84
N ASN A 70 2.31 2.73 10.83
CA ASN A 70 3.19 1.57 10.98
C ASN A 70 2.47 0.40 11.69
N SER A 71 1.26 0.11 11.21
CA SER A 71 0.37 -0.96 11.74
C SER A 71 -0.16 -0.72 13.17
N HIS A 72 0.21 0.38 13.81
CA HIS A 72 -0.24 0.76 15.14
C HIS A 72 -1.45 1.68 15.09
N ALA A 73 -2.56 1.26 15.71
CA ALA A 73 -3.77 2.06 15.77
C ALA A 73 -3.58 3.29 16.68
N ALA A 74 -3.87 4.48 16.15
CA ALA A 74 -3.74 5.73 16.89
C ALA A 74 -4.72 6.79 16.38
N SER A 75 -5.01 7.79 17.22
CA SER A 75 -5.62 9.02 16.73
C SER A 75 -4.59 9.84 15.95
N LEU A 76 -5.01 10.59 14.94
CA LEU A 76 -4.05 11.32 14.08
C LEU A 76 -3.19 12.33 14.86
N ALA A 77 -3.74 12.92 15.93
CA ALA A 77 -3.01 13.84 16.80
C ALA A 77 -1.91 13.18 17.65
N MET A 78 -1.91 11.85 17.75
CA MET A 78 -0.89 11.07 18.46
C MET A 78 0.14 10.42 17.52
N MET A 79 -0.17 10.35 16.23
CA MET A 79 0.72 9.77 15.22
C MET A 79 1.97 10.63 15.05
N THR A 80 3.10 9.97 14.78
CA THR A 80 4.40 10.61 14.60
C THR A 80 4.40 11.53 13.40
N SER A 81 3.71 11.14 12.33
CA SER A 81 3.55 11.90 11.08
C SER A 81 3.19 13.38 11.31
N TRP A 82 2.20 13.66 12.18
CA TRP A 82 1.78 15.04 12.49
C TRP A 82 2.68 15.78 13.48
N ARG A 83 3.71 15.13 14.02
CA ARG A 83 4.63 15.72 14.99
C ARG A 83 6.02 15.95 14.41
N THR A 84 6.44 15.13 13.45
CA THR A 84 7.82 15.10 12.97
C THR A 84 7.95 15.58 11.53
N ILE A 85 6.95 15.39 10.66
CA ILE A 85 7.07 15.79 9.26
C ILE A 85 7.12 17.31 9.18
N VAL A 86 8.23 17.87 8.68
CA VAL A 86 8.41 19.31 8.47
C VAL A 86 8.31 19.71 7.01
N LYS A 87 8.31 18.72 6.11
CA LYS A 87 8.15 18.91 4.67
C LYS A 87 7.59 17.64 4.05
N VAL A 88 6.62 17.79 3.16
CA VAL A 88 6.16 16.73 2.27
C VAL A 88 6.14 17.23 0.83
N GLU A 89 6.56 16.37 -0.09
CA GLU A 89 6.42 16.63 -1.51
C GLU A 89 5.14 16.00 -2.06
N GLN A 90 4.78 16.42 -3.28
CA GLN A 90 3.63 15.83 -3.97
C GLN A 90 3.85 14.32 -4.18
N PRO A 91 2.79 13.51 -4.17
CA PRO A 91 2.91 12.07 -4.38
C PRO A 91 3.68 11.73 -5.67
N SER A 92 4.76 10.98 -5.50
CA SER A 92 5.49 10.36 -6.62
C SER A 92 4.68 9.23 -7.25
N LEU A 93 3.83 8.56 -6.46
CA LEU A 93 2.79 7.65 -6.94
C LEU A 93 1.44 8.04 -6.35
N LEU A 94 0.40 8.05 -7.18
CA LEU A 94 -0.98 8.28 -6.76
C LEU A 94 -1.94 7.36 -7.52
N ALA A 95 -2.44 6.33 -6.85
CA ALA A 95 -3.46 5.42 -7.37
C ALA A 95 -4.84 5.80 -6.81
N LEU A 96 -5.83 5.95 -7.69
CA LEU A 96 -7.16 6.47 -7.34
C LEU A 96 -8.26 5.50 -7.77
N ASP A 97 -8.99 4.93 -6.80
CA ASP A 97 -10.14 4.07 -7.00
C ASP A 97 -11.44 4.85 -6.76
N THR A 98 -11.99 5.39 -7.85
CA THR A 98 -13.21 6.20 -7.83
C THR A 98 -14.47 5.37 -7.53
N LYS A 99 -14.41 4.04 -7.64
CA LYS A 99 -15.55 3.16 -7.30
C LYS A 99 -15.63 2.89 -5.81
N GLN A 100 -14.48 2.73 -5.15
CA GLN A 100 -14.41 2.46 -3.71
C GLN A 100 -14.20 3.72 -2.87
N GLY A 101 -14.00 4.89 -3.49
CA GLY A 101 -13.66 6.13 -2.78
C GLY A 101 -12.32 5.99 -2.06
N SER A 102 -11.35 5.29 -2.64
CA SER A 102 -10.07 4.99 -1.99
C SER A 102 -8.91 5.50 -2.82
N ALA A 103 -7.86 5.97 -2.15
CA ALA A 103 -6.64 6.43 -2.77
C ALA A 103 -5.44 5.80 -2.07
N TYR A 104 -4.38 5.54 -2.83
CA TYR A 104 -3.08 5.15 -2.31
C TYR A 104 -2.03 6.11 -2.84
N PHE A 105 -1.10 6.50 -2.00
CA PHE A 105 -0.05 7.45 -2.34
C PHE A 105 1.30 7.06 -1.76
N ILE A 106 2.35 7.55 -2.41
CA ILE A 106 3.72 7.49 -1.92
C ILE A 106 4.36 8.86 -2.16
N SER A 107 4.90 9.45 -1.10
CA SER A 107 5.57 10.74 -1.11
C SER A 107 6.90 10.64 -0.37
N ASP A 108 7.89 11.41 -0.82
CA ASP A 108 9.04 11.72 0.00
C ASP A 108 8.67 12.78 1.05
N ILE A 109 9.25 12.60 2.24
CA ILE A 109 9.03 13.45 3.40
C ILE A 109 10.35 13.85 4.02
N SER A 110 10.34 14.91 4.81
CA SER A 110 11.44 15.26 5.71
C SER A 110 10.96 15.28 7.16
N GLU A 111 11.63 14.56 8.05
CA GLU A 111 11.28 14.48 9.48
C GLU A 111 12.27 15.29 10.34
N GLY A 112 11.76 16.20 11.16
CA GLY A 112 12.51 17.04 12.10
C GLY A 112 13.35 18.14 11.45
N ASN A 113 13.94 17.88 10.29
CA ASN A 113 14.69 18.84 9.48
C ASN A 113 14.64 18.46 7.98
N LEU A 114 15.02 19.40 7.11
CA LEU A 114 14.95 19.22 5.65
C LEU A 114 15.96 18.22 5.05
N LYS A 115 16.94 17.75 5.84
CA LYS A 115 18.00 16.83 5.39
C LYS A 115 17.66 15.36 5.67
N THR A 116 16.82 15.10 6.67
CA THR A 116 16.46 13.74 7.07
C THR A 116 15.26 13.30 6.25
N LYS A 117 15.51 12.52 5.19
CA LYS A 117 14.50 12.07 4.24
C LYS A 117 13.91 10.73 4.65
N GLY A 118 12.62 10.57 4.38
CA GLY A 118 11.89 9.32 4.52
C GLY A 118 10.89 9.16 3.40
N ILE A 119 10.26 7.99 3.32
CA ILE A 119 9.18 7.71 2.40
C ILE A 119 7.91 7.50 3.22
N LEU A 120 6.94 8.38 3.01
CA LEU A 120 5.59 8.21 3.50
C LEU A 120 4.76 7.52 2.41
N ARG A 121 4.15 6.40 2.76
CA ARG A 121 3.11 5.79 1.94
C ARG A 121 1.84 5.68 2.73
N GLY A 122 0.71 5.74 2.04
CA GLY A 122 -0.55 5.65 2.74
C GLY A 122 -1.73 5.31 1.85
N ARG A 123 -2.79 4.85 2.48
CA ARG A 123 -4.09 4.62 1.89
C ARG A 123 -5.14 5.43 2.64
N VAL A 124 -5.97 6.14 1.88
CA VAL A 124 -7.11 6.90 2.37
C VAL A 124 -8.38 6.27 1.84
N LYS A 125 -9.42 6.16 2.67
CA LYS A 125 -10.79 5.84 2.24
C LYS A 125 -11.75 6.93 2.64
N VAL A 126 -12.59 7.32 1.68
CA VAL A 126 -13.59 8.38 1.82
C VAL A 126 -14.98 7.80 1.58
N VAL A 127 -15.91 8.16 2.47
CA VAL A 127 -17.34 7.88 2.34
C VAL A 127 -18.08 9.16 2.71
N ASP A 128 -19.06 9.55 1.90
CA ASP A 128 -19.87 10.76 2.11
C ASP A 128 -19.02 12.00 2.39
N GLU A 129 -17.98 12.19 1.58
CA GLU A 129 -17.00 13.29 1.67
C GLU A 129 -16.10 13.30 2.91
N HIS A 130 -16.16 12.26 3.75
CA HIS A 130 -15.38 12.16 4.98
C HIS A 130 -14.38 11.00 4.93
N ILE A 131 -13.18 11.22 5.45
CA ILE A 131 -12.16 10.18 5.66
C ILE A 131 -12.66 9.23 6.74
N THR A 132 -12.89 7.98 6.36
CA THR A 132 -13.34 6.90 7.26
C THR A 132 -12.19 5.98 7.65
N GLU A 133 -11.17 5.86 6.81
CA GLU A 133 -10.00 5.04 7.07
C GLU A 133 -8.72 5.76 6.60
N LEU A 134 -7.68 5.74 7.44
CA LEU A 134 -6.36 6.27 7.09
C LEU A 134 -5.26 5.33 7.56
N GLU A 135 -4.53 4.78 6.61
CA GLU A 135 -3.47 3.80 6.86
C GLU A 135 -2.15 4.35 6.35
N LEU A 136 -1.18 4.52 7.25
CA LEU A 136 0.10 5.19 6.97
C LEU A 136 1.27 4.29 7.33
N PHE A 137 2.32 4.37 6.53
CA PHE A 137 3.61 3.79 6.82
C PHE A 137 4.71 4.81 6.52
N ILE A 138 5.68 4.91 7.42
CA ILE A 138 6.88 5.73 7.24
C ILE A 138 8.10 4.82 7.30
N ASN A 139 8.82 4.77 6.18
CA ASN A 139 10.13 4.15 6.07
C ASN A 139 11.21 5.24 6.10
N ARG A 140 12.21 5.08 6.97
CA ARG A 140 13.31 6.04 7.19
C ARG A 140 14.65 5.50 6.70
N SER A 141 14.73 4.18 6.53
CA SER A 141 15.93 3.48 6.09
C SER A 141 15.58 2.05 5.69
N ARG A 142 16.54 1.35 5.08
CA ARG A 142 16.50 -0.10 4.79
C ARG A 142 16.13 -0.97 6.01
N GLY A 143 16.39 -0.47 7.22
CA GLY A 143 16.07 -1.19 8.45
C GLY A 143 14.57 -1.30 8.75
N ASP A 144 13.74 -0.44 8.16
CA ASP A 144 12.29 -0.42 8.39
C ASP A 144 11.52 -1.36 7.43
N ASP A 145 12.05 -1.63 6.25
CA ASP A 145 11.39 -2.29 5.11
C ASP A 145 12.10 -3.56 4.65
N GLY A 146 13.44 -3.63 4.73
CA GLY A 146 14.19 -4.81 4.33
C GLY A 146 15.24 -4.51 3.27
N TYR A 147 14.93 -4.82 2.01
CA TYR A 147 15.99 -5.03 1.01
C TYR A 147 16.37 -3.76 0.25
N ALA A 148 15.45 -2.89 -0.16
CA ALA A 148 15.79 -1.66 -0.88
C ALA A 148 15.02 -0.45 -0.35
N PHE A 149 15.71 0.69 -0.28
CA PHE A 149 15.14 1.96 0.15
C PHE A 149 15.86 3.11 -0.54
N SER A 150 15.10 4.03 -1.14
CA SER A 150 15.64 5.37 -1.38
C SER A 150 14.58 6.44 -1.60
N ALA A 151 14.64 7.46 -0.75
CA ALA A 151 13.81 8.66 -0.90
C ALA A 151 14.29 9.56 -2.05
N GLU A 152 15.58 9.53 -2.41
CA GLU A 152 16.15 10.45 -3.40
C GLU A 152 15.69 10.12 -4.83
N GLU A 153 15.58 8.84 -5.15
CA GLU A 153 15.24 8.39 -6.51
C GLU A 153 13.78 7.95 -6.64
N LEU A 154 12.99 8.12 -5.57
CA LEU A 154 11.55 7.90 -5.56
C LEU A 154 10.85 8.62 -6.72
N ALA A 155 11.07 9.91 -6.92
CA ALA A 155 10.34 10.64 -7.98
C ALA A 155 10.66 10.10 -9.39
N GLU A 156 11.93 9.84 -9.69
CA GLU A 156 12.33 9.36 -11.02
C GLU A 156 11.87 7.92 -11.27
N ASN A 157 12.00 7.04 -10.28
CA ASN A 157 11.57 5.65 -10.41
C ASN A 157 10.06 5.53 -10.65
N TYR A 158 9.24 6.46 -10.16
CA TYR A 158 7.77 6.37 -10.27
C TYR A 158 7.17 7.16 -11.43
N LYS A 159 7.97 8.02 -12.06
CA LYS A 159 7.55 8.85 -13.20
C LYS A 159 6.98 8.04 -14.37
N VAL A 160 7.60 6.91 -14.69
CA VAL A 160 7.15 6.00 -15.76
C VAL A 160 5.81 5.36 -15.40
N LEU A 161 5.66 4.90 -14.16
CA LEU A 161 4.42 4.27 -13.68
C LEU A 161 3.25 5.26 -13.67
N MET A 162 3.51 6.54 -13.39
CA MET A 162 2.52 7.61 -13.41
C MET A 162 2.20 8.15 -14.81
N SER A 163 2.95 7.74 -15.83
CA SER A 163 2.78 8.18 -17.23
C SER A 163 2.66 7.01 -18.21
N PRO A 164 1.77 6.04 -17.99
CA PRO A 164 1.67 4.86 -18.85
C PRO A 164 1.22 5.24 -20.27
N PRO A 165 1.59 4.47 -21.32
CA PRO A 165 1.29 4.82 -22.71
C PRO A 165 -0.20 5.07 -22.95
N LYS A 166 -0.55 6.18 -23.63
CA LYS A 166 -1.95 6.59 -23.85
C LYS A 166 -2.75 5.58 -24.67
N ASN A 167 -2.10 4.82 -25.54
CA ASN A 167 -2.70 3.81 -26.41
C ASN A 167 -2.68 2.40 -25.81
N ARG A 168 -2.32 2.23 -24.53
CA ARG A 168 -2.34 0.91 -23.88
C ARG A 168 -3.75 0.33 -23.84
N LYS A 169 -3.83 -0.99 -23.87
CA LYS A 169 -5.04 -1.73 -23.54
C LYS A 169 -5.20 -1.77 -22.02
N LYS A 170 -6.15 -1.01 -21.49
CA LYS A 170 -6.53 -1.06 -20.07
C LYS A 170 -7.19 -2.39 -19.75
N ALA A 171 -6.84 -2.96 -18.60
CA ALA A 171 -7.53 -4.15 -18.10
C ALA A 171 -8.88 -3.77 -17.48
N SER A 172 -9.83 -4.70 -17.52
CA SER A 172 -11.08 -4.53 -16.77
C SER A 172 -10.84 -4.59 -15.26
N ARG A 173 -11.67 -3.92 -14.46
CA ARG A 173 -11.66 -4.04 -13.00
C ARG A 173 -11.64 -5.48 -12.50
N ALA A 174 -12.49 -6.34 -13.04
CA ALA A 174 -12.59 -7.74 -12.63
C ALA A 174 -11.26 -8.49 -12.84
N LYS A 175 -10.52 -8.17 -13.91
CA LYS A 175 -9.18 -8.74 -14.15
C LYS A 175 -8.16 -8.21 -13.14
N LEU A 176 -8.18 -6.90 -12.83
CA LEU A 176 -7.31 -6.30 -11.82
C LEU A 176 -7.56 -6.90 -10.43
N GLU A 177 -8.83 -7.08 -10.05
CA GLU A 177 -9.21 -7.72 -8.78
C GLU A 177 -8.78 -9.19 -8.72
N ALA A 178 -8.89 -9.94 -9.83
CA ALA A 178 -8.42 -11.32 -9.90
C ALA A 178 -6.89 -11.42 -9.75
N ILE A 179 -6.13 -10.49 -10.33
CA ILE A 179 -4.68 -10.42 -10.17
C ILE A 179 -4.32 -10.12 -8.70
N GLY A 180 -4.98 -9.13 -8.09
CA GLY A 180 -4.76 -8.80 -6.68
C GLY A 180 -5.04 -9.99 -5.74
N ALA A 181 -6.07 -10.78 -6.03
CA ALA A 181 -6.35 -12.01 -5.27
C ALA A 181 -5.27 -13.07 -5.45
N ALA A 182 -4.82 -13.29 -6.69
CA ALA A 182 -3.78 -14.27 -7.01
C ALA A 182 -2.37 -13.88 -6.54
N ALA A 183 -2.12 -12.60 -6.21
CA ALA A 183 -0.82 -12.14 -5.71
C ALA A 183 -0.44 -12.79 -4.38
N TRP A 184 -1.43 -13.10 -3.52
CA TRP A 184 -1.25 -13.60 -2.15
C TRP A 184 -1.73 -15.03 -1.92
N ASP A 185 -2.16 -15.72 -2.98
CA ASP A 185 -2.69 -17.08 -2.93
C ASP A 185 -1.91 -17.98 -3.91
N SER A 186 -0.96 -18.75 -3.38
CA SER A 186 -0.13 -19.65 -4.19
C SER A 186 -0.90 -20.84 -4.76
N SER A 187 -2.12 -21.11 -4.29
CA SER A 187 -3.00 -22.13 -4.87
C SER A 187 -3.75 -21.63 -6.11
N ASN A 188 -3.74 -20.32 -6.35
CA ASN A 188 -4.36 -19.69 -7.50
C ASN A 188 -3.46 -19.81 -8.74
N ASP A 189 -3.95 -20.50 -9.76
CA ASP A 189 -3.23 -20.79 -11.00
C ASP A 189 -3.33 -19.69 -12.06
N LEU A 190 -3.77 -18.48 -11.67
CA LEU A 190 -3.87 -17.34 -12.59
C LEU A 190 -2.49 -16.98 -13.15
N SER A 191 -2.28 -17.34 -14.41
CA SER A 191 -1.12 -16.91 -15.18
C SER A 191 -1.22 -15.42 -15.50
N VAL A 192 -0.15 -14.69 -15.22
CA VAL A 192 0.04 -13.28 -15.55
C VAL A 192 1.34 -13.18 -16.36
N ALA A 193 1.23 -12.73 -17.60
CA ALA A 193 2.41 -12.44 -18.42
C ALA A 193 3.16 -11.26 -17.78
N VAL A 194 4.49 -11.33 -17.77
CA VAL A 194 5.35 -10.24 -17.28
C VAL A 194 5.93 -9.53 -18.49
N GLY A 195 5.76 -8.21 -18.57
CA GLY A 195 6.30 -7.42 -19.67
C GLY A 195 7.83 -7.36 -19.63
N ASP A 196 8.46 -7.26 -20.80
CA ASP A 196 9.94 -7.28 -20.94
C ASP A 196 10.65 -6.20 -20.12
N ASN A 197 9.98 -5.05 -19.91
CA ASN A 197 10.50 -3.92 -19.14
C ASN A 197 9.79 -3.77 -17.79
N CYS A 198 9.25 -4.86 -17.23
CA CYS A 198 8.54 -4.78 -15.96
C CYS A 198 9.47 -4.30 -14.85
N GLN A 199 9.10 -3.18 -14.23
CA GLN A 199 9.90 -2.52 -13.21
C GLN A 199 9.64 -3.16 -11.84
N PHE A 200 10.71 -3.60 -11.16
CA PHE A 200 10.63 -4.15 -9.82
C PHE A 200 11.32 -3.23 -8.80
N THR A 201 10.52 -2.64 -7.92
CA THR A 201 11.00 -1.71 -6.89
C THR A 201 10.66 -2.16 -5.48
N GLU A 202 11.46 -1.71 -4.52
CA GLU A 202 11.14 -1.75 -3.11
C GLU A 202 11.41 -0.38 -2.50
N VAL A 203 10.40 0.15 -1.80
CA VAL A 203 10.41 1.44 -1.07
C VAL A 203 11.28 2.52 -1.73
N GLY A 204 10.90 2.90 -2.95
CA GLY A 204 11.53 4.00 -3.69
C GLY A 204 12.71 3.62 -4.58
N TRP A 205 13.29 2.43 -4.42
CA TRP A 205 14.50 2.00 -5.14
C TRP A 205 14.27 0.78 -6.03
N SER A 206 15.07 0.64 -7.09
CA SER A 206 15.09 -0.59 -7.90
C SER A 206 15.81 -1.71 -7.18
N ILE A 207 15.23 -2.90 -7.15
CA ILE A 207 15.84 -4.02 -6.42
C ILE A 207 17.06 -4.54 -7.18
N ILE A 208 18.21 -4.57 -6.52
CA ILE A 208 19.46 -5.12 -7.04
C ILE A 208 19.91 -6.27 -6.12
N ASP A 209 19.84 -7.50 -6.60
CA ASP A 209 20.33 -8.66 -5.84
C ASP A 209 21.79 -8.97 -6.18
N THR A 210 22.65 -8.76 -5.19
CA THR A 210 24.08 -9.09 -5.29
C THR A 210 24.38 -10.53 -4.90
N GLY A 211 23.39 -11.28 -4.45
CA GLY A 211 23.52 -12.63 -3.90
C GLY A 211 24.21 -12.63 -2.53
N THR A 212 24.09 -13.77 -1.84
CA THR A 212 24.58 -13.97 -0.47
C THR A 212 26.08 -13.67 -0.29
N TYR A 213 26.90 -13.87 -1.33
CA TYR A 213 28.34 -13.62 -1.28
C TYR A 213 28.76 -12.29 -1.93
N GLY A 214 27.81 -11.51 -2.45
CA GLY A 214 28.11 -10.37 -3.30
C GLY A 214 28.64 -10.78 -4.66
N ASN A 215 28.19 -10.11 -5.71
CA ASN A 215 28.64 -10.35 -7.09
C ASN A 215 28.92 -9.02 -7.84
N GLU A 216 28.96 -7.91 -7.10
CA GLU A 216 29.12 -6.54 -7.64
C GLU A 216 28.05 -6.13 -8.68
N SER A 217 26.94 -6.87 -8.76
CA SER A 217 25.86 -6.55 -9.69
C SER A 217 25.31 -5.16 -9.39
N THR A 218 25.13 -4.40 -10.46
CA THR A 218 24.39 -3.14 -10.49
C THR A 218 23.11 -3.27 -11.31
N SER A 219 22.80 -4.48 -11.78
CA SER A 219 21.64 -4.75 -12.63
C SER A 219 20.41 -4.95 -11.76
N SER A 220 19.36 -4.17 -12.03
CA SER A 220 18.07 -4.33 -11.38
C SER A 220 17.43 -5.67 -11.76
N LEU A 221 16.76 -6.29 -10.80
CA LEU A 221 15.87 -7.41 -11.05
C LEU A 221 14.63 -6.93 -11.83
N SER A 222 14.10 -7.81 -12.67
CA SER A 222 12.78 -7.61 -13.27
C SER A 222 11.70 -8.22 -12.37
N CYS A 223 10.45 -7.89 -12.63
CA CYS A 223 9.32 -8.51 -11.95
C CYS A 223 9.32 -10.03 -12.15
N SER A 224 8.67 -10.74 -11.23
CA SER A 224 8.37 -12.15 -11.41
C SER A 224 6.94 -12.45 -11.00
N TRP A 225 6.33 -13.42 -11.69
CA TRP A 225 5.03 -13.98 -11.34
C TRP A 225 5.15 -15.50 -11.15
N GLY A 226 6.12 -15.91 -10.32
CA GLY A 226 6.46 -17.32 -10.09
C GLY A 226 5.54 -18.03 -9.09
N SER A 227 5.73 -19.32 -8.84
CA SER A 227 4.98 -20.07 -7.81
C SER A 227 5.51 -19.82 -6.39
N THR A 228 6.75 -19.35 -6.25
CA THR A 228 7.40 -19.08 -4.96
C THR A 228 7.14 -17.64 -4.57
N ARG A 229 5.97 -17.38 -3.98
CA ARG A 229 5.58 -16.06 -3.46
C ARG A 229 5.07 -16.21 -2.03
N PRO A 230 5.24 -15.16 -1.18
CA PRO A 230 4.58 -15.12 0.11
C PRO A 230 3.06 -15.28 -0.05
N THR A 231 2.45 -16.01 0.87
CA THR A 231 1.01 -16.23 0.90
C THR A 231 0.41 -15.66 2.17
N ASP A 232 -0.74 -15.03 2.05
CA ASP A 232 -1.53 -14.60 3.20
C ASP A 232 -3.03 -14.82 2.89
N PRO A 233 -3.68 -15.84 3.50
CA PRO A 233 -5.10 -16.10 3.28
C PRO A 233 -6.00 -14.98 3.82
N LYS A 234 -5.45 -14.04 4.60
CA LYS A 234 -6.13 -12.86 5.13
C LYS A 234 -5.72 -11.57 4.42
N ALA A 235 -4.97 -11.66 3.32
CA ALA A 235 -4.56 -10.50 2.56
C ALA A 235 -5.77 -9.65 2.14
N ARG A 236 -5.62 -8.33 2.25
CA ARG A 236 -6.57 -7.35 1.71
C ARG A 236 -6.19 -7.07 0.27
N THR A 237 -6.80 -7.80 -0.65
CA THR A 237 -6.37 -7.89 -2.06
C THR A 237 -6.96 -6.82 -3.00
N ARG A 238 -7.75 -5.88 -2.46
CA ARG A 238 -8.49 -4.87 -3.24
C ARG A 238 -8.55 -3.51 -2.55
N LEU A 239 -7.45 -3.09 -1.93
CA LEU A 239 -7.40 -1.82 -1.20
C LEU A 239 -7.61 -0.62 -2.12
N VAL A 240 -7.01 -0.64 -3.30
CA VAL A 240 -7.21 0.34 -4.38
C VAL A 240 -7.13 -0.39 -5.71
N ILE A 241 -8.11 -0.18 -6.58
CA ILE A 241 -8.08 -0.60 -7.99
C ILE A 241 -8.23 0.65 -8.86
N ASP A 242 -7.13 1.13 -9.43
CA ASP A 242 -7.11 2.27 -10.34
C ASP A 242 -7.21 1.77 -11.79
N GLU A 243 -8.43 1.71 -12.32
CA GLU A 243 -8.70 1.29 -13.71
C GLU A 243 -8.09 2.25 -14.75
N GLU A 244 -7.86 3.51 -14.37
CA GLU A 244 -7.25 4.47 -15.28
C GLU A 244 -5.79 4.09 -15.49
N LEU A 245 -4.99 3.98 -14.42
CA LEU A 245 -3.55 3.73 -14.52
C LEU A 245 -3.17 2.24 -14.51
N GLY A 246 -4.13 1.35 -14.24
CA GLY A 246 -3.92 -0.10 -14.13
C GLY A 246 -3.30 -0.53 -12.80
N PHE A 247 -3.38 0.30 -11.75
CA PHE A 247 -2.81 -0.05 -10.44
C PHE A 247 -3.73 -0.97 -9.65
N ILE A 248 -3.09 -1.90 -8.93
CA ILE A 248 -3.68 -2.77 -7.93
C ILE A 248 -2.87 -2.56 -6.65
N VAL A 249 -3.52 -2.17 -5.57
CA VAL A 249 -2.89 -2.09 -4.25
C VAL A 249 -3.48 -3.16 -3.36
N THR A 250 -2.60 -3.98 -2.81
CA THR A 250 -2.93 -5.06 -1.89
C THR A 250 -2.13 -4.91 -0.61
N ASN A 251 -2.54 -5.63 0.43
CA ASN A 251 -1.77 -5.72 1.67
C ASN A 251 -1.82 -7.15 2.19
N GLY A 252 -0.66 -7.70 2.49
CA GLY A 252 -0.52 -9.02 3.09
C GLY A 252 0.57 -9.02 4.16
N LEU A 253 0.47 -9.99 5.06
CA LEU A 253 1.46 -10.25 6.11
C LEU A 253 2.18 -11.55 5.79
N CYS A 254 3.51 -11.52 5.88
CA CYS A 254 4.33 -12.71 5.74
C CYS A 254 5.23 -12.88 6.96
N GLN A 255 5.27 -14.10 7.49
CA GLN A 255 6.27 -14.47 8.49
C GLN A 255 7.58 -14.77 7.79
N GLY A 256 8.67 -14.49 8.48
CA GLY A 256 10.02 -14.70 7.98
C GLY A 256 11.06 -14.34 9.03
N LYS A 257 12.30 -14.31 8.58
CA LYS A 257 13.43 -14.02 9.46
C LYS A 257 14.30 -12.94 8.85
N VAL A 258 14.74 -12.00 9.69
CA VAL A 258 15.77 -11.03 9.33
C VAL A 258 17.13 -11.67 9.52
N TYR A 259 17.90 -11.77 8.44
CA TYR A 259 19.27 -12.29 8.44
C TYR A 259 20.28 -11.16 8.23
N PRO A 260 21.51 -11.29 8.78
CA PRO A 260 22.64 -10.53 8.26
C PRO A 260 22.86 -10.90 6.79
N TYR A 261 23.28 -9.96 5.97
CA TYR A 261 23.56 -10.15 4.53
C TYR A 261 24.94 -9.61 4.16
N TYR A 262 25.36 -9.80 2.90
CA TYR A 262 26.69 -9.39 2.44
C TYR A 262 27.00 -7.91 2.74
N GLY A 263 28.14 -7.66 3.40
CA GLY A 263 28.53 -6.33 3.88
C GLY A 263 27.96 -6.04 5.28
N ASP A 264 27.51 -4.81 5.47
CA ASP A 264 26.98 -4.24 6.71
C ASP A 264 25.45 -4.03 6.63
N ILE A 265 24.77 -4.92 5.91
CA ILE A 265 23.33 -4.88 5.67
C ILE A 265 22.61 -6.14 6.18
N SER A 266 21.28 -6.07 6.26
CA SER A 266 20.39 -7.19 6.57
C SER A 266 19.35 -7.38 5.47
N THR A 267 18.72 -8.55 5.46
CA THR A 267 17.60 -8.87 4.57
C THR A 267 16.52 -9.61 5.34
N PHE A 268 15.26 -9.30 5.05
CA PHE A 268 14.13 -10.09 5.50
C PHE A 268 13.80 -11.15 4.45
N ILE A 269 13.80 -12.42 4.86
CA ILE A 269 13.48 -13.54 3.97
C ILE A 269 12.20 -14.21 4.49
N PRO A 270 11.10 -14.22 3.71
CA PRO A 270 9.87 -14.92 4.07
C PRO A 270 10.08 -16.43 4.31
N ASP A 271 9.29 -17.05 5.19
CA ASP A 271 9.35 -18.49 5.47
C ASP A 271 8.99 -19.36 4.26
N SER A 272 8.20 -18.81 3.34
CA SER A 272 7.89 -19.45 2.05
C SER A 272 9.10 -19.59 1.13
N MET A 273 10.21 -18.91 1.41
CA MET A 273 11.44 -18.93 0.62
C MET A 273 12.53 -19.76 1.33
N SER A 274 12.21 -20.99 1.72
CA SER A 274 13.10 -21.84 2.55
C SER A 274 14.48 -22.05 1.95
N SER A 275 14.59 -22.23 0.62
CA SER A 275 15.88 -22.37 -0.05
C SER A 275 16.79 -21.14 0.11
N ASN A 276 16.19 -19.94 0.14
CA ASN A 276 16.94 -18.70 0.35
C ASN A 276 17.38 -18.58 1.82
N GLN A 277 16.53 -18.99 2.77
CA GLN A 277 16.91 -19.04 4.18
C GLN A 277 18.05 -20.06 4.42
N ASP A 278 17.96 -21.26 3.85
CA ASP A 278 18.99 -22.30 3.99
C ASP A 278 20.35 -21.82 3.46
N ALA A 279 20.37 -21.16 2.29
CA ALA A 279 21.58 -20.55 1.74
C ALA A 279 22.15 -19.46 2.66
N GLN A 280 21.27 -18.67 3.28
CA GLN A 280 21.68 -17.60 4.18
C GLN A 280 22.24 -18.13 5.51
N GLU A 281 21.69 -19.22 6.05
CA GLU A 281 22.20 -19.89 7.25
C GLU A 281 23.61 -20.47 7.00
N VAL A 282 23.85 -21.09 5.83
CA VAL A 282 25.19 -21.57 5.45
C VAL A 282 26.20 -20.42 5.46
N TRP A 283 25.88 -19.30 4.81
CA TRP A 283 26.75 -18.12 4.80
C TRP A 283 26.97 -17.55 6.19
N PHE A 284 25.92 -17.45 7.00
CA PHE A 284 26.01 -16.94 8.36
C PHE A 284 27.00 -17.76 9.20
N ASP A 285 26.92 -19.09 9.12
CA ASP A 285 27.83 -20.00 9.83
C ASP A 285 29.27 -19.91 9.32
N GLU A 286 29.48 -19.70 8.02
CA GLU A 286 30.80 -19.49 7.43
C GLU A 286 31.44 -18.18 7.93
N VAL A 287 30.71 -17.07 7.84
CA VAL A 287 31.22 -15.74 8.25
C VAL A 287 31.44 -15.67 9.76
N LYS A 288 30.53 -16.27 10.54
CA LYS A 288 30.67 -16.36 12.00
C LYS A 288 31.97 -17.06 12.42
N LYS A 289 32.41 -18.09 11.69
CA LYS A 289 33.69 -18.79 11.96
C LYS A 289 34.91 -17.92 11.65
N GLN A 290 34.82 -17.01 10.70
CA GLN A 290 35.91 -16.09 10.34
C GLN A 290 36.13 -15.01 11.41
N ALA A 291 35.08 -14.65 12.17
CA ALA A 291 35.12 -13.67 13.25
C ALA A 291 35.68 -12.28 12.84
N ASN A 292 35.51 -11.91 11.57
CA ASN A 292 35.98 -10.65 10.98
C ASN A 292 34.86 -9.60 10.81
N LEU A 293 33.59 -9.99 10.96
CA LEU A 293 32.42 -9.14 10.82
C LEU A 293 31.51 -9.25 12.04
N THR A 294 30.86 -8.14 12.40
CA THR A 294 29.78 -8.12 13.40
C THR A 294 28.48 -8.51 12.70
N LEU A 295 27.84 -9.57 13.17
CA LEU A 295 26.62 -10.09 12.57
C LEU A 295 25.43 -9.86 13.51
N VAL A 296 24.31 -9.37 12.96
CA VAL A 296 23.03 -9.44 13.66
C VAL A 296 22.61 -10.90 13.77
N SER A 297 22.07 -11.31 14.92
CA SER A 297 21.51 -12.65 15.05
C SER A 297 20.29 -12.77 14.15
N PRO A 298 20.15 -13.86 13.37
CA PRO A 298 18.89 -14.16 12.69
C PRO A 298 17.71 -14.07 13.68
N THR A 299 16.70 -13.27 13.35
CA THR A 299 15.58 -12.97 14.27
C THR A 299 14.25 -13.01 13.52
N GLU A 300 13.26 -13.69 14.10
CA GLU A 300 11.91 -13.78 13.55
C GLU A 300 11.24 -12.40 13.46
N ALA A 301 10.53 -12.15 12.36
CA ALA A 301 9.81 -10.91 12.10
C ALA A 301 8.56 -11.17 11.26
N THR A 302 7.64 -10.20 11.28
CA THR A 302 6.52 -10.16 10.32
C THR A 302 6.73 -9.00 9.35
N GLY A 303 6.79 -9.29 8.06
CA GLY A 303 6.76 -8.28 7.02
C GLY A 303 5.31 -7.98 6.63
N GLU A 304 4.85 -6.75 6.88
CA GLU A 304 3.61 -6.24 6.30
C GLU A 304 3.92 -5.54 4.98
N ASN A 305 3.36 -6.04 3.88
CA ASN A 305 3.68 -5.55 2.54
C ASN A 305 2.47 -4.89 1.89
N LEU A 306 2.54 -3.58 1.62
CA LEU A 306 1.59 -2.85 0.77
C LEU A 306 1.97 -3.01 -0.71
N GLU A 307 1.81 -4.22 -1.24
CA GLU A 307 2.21 -4.54 -2.61
C GLU A 307 1.40 -3.75 -3.65
N VAL A 308 2.11 -3.08 -4.55
CA VAL A 308 1.53 -2.30 -5.66
C VAL A 308 1.92 -2.97 -6.97
N LEU A 309 0.91 -3.30 -7.78
CA LEU A 309 1.10 -3.86 -9.11
C LEU A 309 0.57 -2.88 -10.15
N GLN A 310 1.21 -2.80 -11.31
CA GLN A 310 0.65 -2.11 -12.48
C GLN A 310 0.45 -3.09 -13.62
N PHE A 311 -0.77 -3.15 -14.16
CA PHE A 311 -1.13 -4.11 -15.20
C PHE A 311 -1.87 -3.44 -16.36
N TYR A 312 -1.34 -3.59 -17.56
CA TYR A 312 -1.96 -3.16 -18.82
C TYR A 312 -1.33 -3.92 -20.00
N ASN A 313 -1.93 -3.85 -21.18
CA ASN A 313 -1.52 -4.65 -22.35
C ASN A 313 -1.51 -6.17 -22.07
N ASP A 314 -2.38 -6.63 -21.16
CA ASP A 314 -2.44 -8.02 -20.69
C ASP A 314 -1.15 -8.53 -20.02
N GLU A 315 -0.29 -7.62 -19.57
CA GLU A 315 1.00 -7.89 -18.95
C GLU A 315 1.17 -7.11 -17.63
N LEU A 316 1.94 -7.68 -16.71
CA LEU A 316 2.45 -6.99 -15.53
C LEU A 316 3.59 -6.05 -15.97
N GLN A 317 3.48 -4.78 -15.58
CA GLN A 317 4.34 -3.69 -16.03
C GLN A 317 5.15 -3.09 -14.87
N ALA A 318 4.65 -3.22 -13.65
CA ALA A 318 5.41 -2.92 -12.45
C ALA A 318 4.97 -3.81 -11.30
N LEU A 319 5.93 -4.12 -10.44
CA LEU A 319 5.75 -4.79 -9.16
C LEU A 319 6.51 -3.99 -8.12
N GLN A 320 5.85 -3.62 -7.04
CA GLN A 320 6.46 -2.88 -5.96
C GLN A 320 6.19 -3.57 -4.64
N PHE A 321 7.27 -3.85 -3.91
CA PHE A 321 7.19 -4.27 -2.53
C PHE A 321 7.36 -3.07 -1.61
N ASN A 322 6.43 -2.95 -0.68
CA ASN A 322 6.38 -1.91 0.32
C ASN A 322 6.27 -2.59 1.65
N VAL A 323 7.37 -3.23 2.04
CA VAL A 323 7.46 -3.98 3.27
C VAL A 323 7.64 -3.01 4.44
N PHE A 324 7.07 -3.35 5.58
CA PHE A 324 7.39 -2.76 6.87
C PHE A 324 7.59 -3.90 7.86
N LEU A 325 8.77 -3.96 8.47
CA LEU A 325 9.13 -5.03 9.40
C LEU A 325 8.57 -4.72 10.78
N THR A 326 7.99 -5.75 11.37
CA THR A 326 7.37 -5.69 12.69
C THR A 326 7.74 -6.91 13.51
N GLY A 327 7.28 -6.96 14.76
CA GLY A 327 7.51 -8.12 15.62
C GLY A 327 7.00 -9.44 15.01
N PRO A 328 7.56 -10.58 15.42
CA PRO A 328 7.09 -11.87 14.93
C PRO A 328 5.64 -12.12 15.34
N ASN A 329 4.91 -12.87 14.49
CA ASN A 329 3.49 -13.21 14.68
C ASN A 329 2.54 -12.02 14.80
N MET A 330 2.90 -10.85 14.27
CA MET A 330 1.97 -9.73 14.22
C MET A 330 0.82 -10.01 13.25
N THR A 331 -0.35 -9.47 13.58
CA THR A 331 -1.56 -9.50 12.75
C THR A 331 -1.95 -8.08 12.35
N SER A 332 -2.66 -7.94 11.23
CA SER A 332 -3.17 -6.63 10.81
C SER A 332 -4.19 -6.09 11.80
N SER A 333 -4.10 -4.80 12.14
CA SER A 333 -5.16 -4.08 12.86
C SER A 333 -6.43 -3.88 12.01
N TRP A 334 -6.41 -4.29 10.74
CA TRP A 334 -7.48 -4.08 9.77
C TRP A 334 -8.34 -5.33 9.46
N VAL A 335 -7.96 -6.52 9.95
CA VAL A 335 -8.62 -7.80 9.63
C VAL A 335 -9.11 -8.54 10.88
#